data_AF-A0A813F268-F1
#
_entry.id   AF-A0A813F268-F1
#
_cell.length_a   1.000
_cell.length_b   1.000
_cell.length_c   1.000
_cell.angle_alpha   90.00
_cell.angle_beta   90.00
_cell.angle_gamma   90.00
#
_symmetry.space_group_name_H-M   'P 1'
#
loop_
_entity.id
_entity.type
_entity.pdbx_description
1 polymer ?
#
loop_
_entity_poly.entity_id
_entity_poly.type
_entity_poly.pdbx_seq_one_letter_code
_entity_poly.pdbx_strand_id
1 'polypeptide(L)'
;NNNDNNDNSDDSSNNNNSNNNNNNNNNDNNDNNDNGSCLSCVLVEPEPPAGCGCKQPPEAGMLWLEEPFDARRFPRAHRELLRGCSLVLGFHPDEATEPIVDCALRLRKPFAVVPCCVYPSLSPSELLRLYGKSVSSYEDFVVHLKAKSPRIQSAQLDCDGRNQVLYAL
;
A
#
# COMPACT_ATOMS: atom_id res chain seq x y z
N ASN A 1 43.87 70.08 -17.45
CA ASN A 1 44.05 69.47 -18.77
C ASN A 1 42.84 68.65 -19.14
N ASN A 2 41.94 69.26 -19.92
CA ASN A 2 41.63 68.90 -21.31
C ASN A 2 41.67 67.42 -21.77
N ASN A 3 40.73 67.14 -22.70
CA ASN A 3 40.74 66.14 -23.78
C ASN A 3 40.47 64.67 -23.37
N ASP A 4 39.68 63.87 -24.11
CA ASP A 4 38.89 64.05 -25.36
C ASP A 4 37.59 63.20 -25.25
N ASN A 5 36.40 63.69 -25.62
CA ASN A 5 35.79 63.71 -26.97
C ASN A 5 35.66 62.34 -27.67
N ASN A 6 34.41 61.86 -27.76
CA ASN A 6 33.68 61.48 -28.99
C ASN A 6 32.27 61.00 -28.56
N ASP A 7 31.15 61.59 -28.99
CA ASP A 7 30.59 61.59 -30.37
C ASP A 7 30.43 60.14 -30.84
N ASN A 8 29.27 59.54 -31.11
CA ASN A 8 27.99 59.92 -31.72
C ASN A 8 27.09 58.66 -31.58
N SER A 9 25.82 58.52 -31.93
CA SER A 9 24.63 59.34 -32.26
C SER A 9 23.47 58.31 -32.41
N ASP A 10 22.18 58.58 -32.71
CA ASP A 10 21.40 59.77 -33.07
C ASP A 10 20.03 59.72 -32.32
N ASP A 11 19.22 60.76 -32.53
CA ASP A 11 17.76 60.80 -32.71
C ASP A 11 16.82 59.65 -32.25
N SER A 12 15.57 59.90 -31.84
CA SER A 12 14.83 61.10 -31.40
C SER A 12 13.35 60.69 -31.28
N SER A 13 12.72 61.14 -30.18
CA SER A 13 11.38 61.76 -30.21
C SER A 13 10.21 61.06 -30.92
N ASN A 14 9.30 60.45 -30.14
CA ASN A 14 7.90 60.91 -29.93
C ASN A 14 6.96 59.72 -29.62
N ASN A 15 5.83 59.81 -28.92
CA ASN A 15 5.22 60.73 -27.93
C ASN A 15 3.75 60.27 -27.84
N ASN A 16 3.20 60.07 -26.64
CA ASN A 16 1.75 59.96 -26.35
C ASN A 16 0.99 58.77 -27.02
N ASN A 17 -0.18 58.31 -26.55
CA ASN A 17 -1.07 58.83 -25.50
C ASN A 17 -1.92 57.71 -24.85
N SER A 18 -2.36 57.96 -23.61
CA SER A 18 -3.63 57.53 -22.97
C SER A 18 -4.16 56.09 -23.08
N ASN A 19 -4.34 55.48 -21.89
CA ASN A 19 -5.60 54.94 -21.36
C ASN A 19 -6.68 54.45 -22.35
N ASN A 20 -7.12 53.19 -22.20
CA ASN A 20 -8.40 52.98 -21.50
C ASN A 20 -8.61 51.57 -20.93
N ASN A 21 -9.47 51.49 -19.91
CA ASN A 21 -9.98 50.26 -19.31
C ASN A 21 -10.80 49.43 -20.31
N ASN A 22 -10.83 48.10 -20.16
CA ASN A 22 -12.04 47.47 -19.62
C ASN A 22 -11.87 45.99 -19.22
N ASN A 23 -12.59 45.65 -18.15
CA ASN A 23 -12.74 44.32 -17.57
C ASN A 23 -13.08 43.23 -18.60
N ASN A 24 -12.59 42.01 -18.34
CA ASN A 24 -13.51 40.91 -18.10
C ASN A 24 -12.94 39.99 -17.02
N ASN A 25 -13.67 39.90 -15.91
CA ASN A 25 -13.50 38.80 -14.97
C ASN A 25 -13.88 37.50 -15.69
N ASN A 26 -13.08 36.46 -15.53
CA ASN A 26 -13.59 35.11 -15.28
C ASN A 26 -12.60 34.42 -14.33
N ASN A 27 -13.02 34.26 -13.07
CA ASN A 27 -12.32 33.41 -12.12
C ASN A 27 -12.62 31.96 -12.47
N ASP A 28 -11.82 31.37 -13.37
CA ASP A 28 -11.79 29.93 -13.55
C ASP A 28 -10.85 29.30 -12.50
N ASN A 29 -11.10 29.61 -11.22
CA ASN A 29 -10.65 28.78 -10.10
C ASN A 29 -11.46 27.49 -10.16
N ASN A 30 -11.06 26.59 -11.05
CA ASN A 30 -11.48 25.19 -11.02
C ASN A 30 -10.74 24.50 -9.87
N ASP A 31 -11.11 24.90 -8.64
CA ASP A 31 -10.91 24.10 -7.44
C ASP A 31 -11.76 22.84 -7.62
N ASN A 32 -11.21 21.87 -8.35
CA ASN A 32 -11.70 20.51 -8.43
C ASN A 32 -11.54 19.88 -7.05
N ASN A 33 -12.46 20.25 -6.15
CA ASN A 33 -12.60 19.76 -4.80
C ASN A 33 -13.23 18.36 -4.85
N ASP A 34 -12.55 17.46 -5.57
CA ASP A 34 -12.89 16.07 -5.74
C ASP A 34 -12.62 15.35 -4.41
N ASN A 35 -13.55 15.53 -3.48
CA ASN A 35 -13.63 14.79 -2.23
C ASN A 35 -14.08 13.34 -2.49
N GLY A 36 -13.49 12.70 -3.49
CA GLY A 36 -13.46 11.26 -3.62
C GLY A 36 -12.89 10.70 -2.33
N SER A 37 -13.70 9.94 -1.59
CA SER A 37 -13.33 9.37 -0.31
C SER A 37 -12.14 8.44 -0.48
N CYS A 38 -10.93 8.95 -0.24
CA CYS A 38 -9.70 8.16 -0.35
C CYS A 38 -9.81 6.96 0.60
N LEU A 39 -9.61 5.76 0.06
CA LEU A 39 -9.63 4.53 0.85
C LEU A 39 -8.40 4.53 1.76
N SER A 40 -8.59 4.79 3.05
CA SER A 40 -7.49 4.77 4.01
C SER A 40 -6.93 3.36 4.15
N CYS A 41 -5.69 3.19 3.72
CA CYS A 41 -4.94 1.95 3.80
C CYS A 41 -3.92 2.01 4.96
N VAL A 42 -3.65 0.84 5.54
CA VAL A 42 -2.62 0.67 6.57
C VAL A 42 -1.70 -0.45 6.14
N LEU A 43 -0.42 -0.12 5.97
CA LEU A 43 0.64 -1.09 5.66
C LEU A 43 1.14 -1.72 6.95
N VAL A 44 1.32 -3.04 6.95
CA VAL A 44 1.87 -3.79 8.08
C VAL A 44 2.99 -4.66 7.55
N GLU A 45 4.22 -4.33 7.91
CA GLU A 45 5.43 -5.04 7.48
C GLU A 45 6.39 -5.14 8.67
N PRO A 46 7.11 -6.25 8.86
CA PRO A 46 8.15 -6.35 9.88
C PRO A 46 9.31 -5.39 9.57
N GLU A 47 10.03 -4.93 10.59
CA GLU A 47 11.26 -4.16 10.38
C GLU A 47 12.22 -4.92 9.44
N PRO A 48 12.76 -4.27 8.39
CA PRO A 48 13.68 -4.93 7.48
C PRO A 48 15.00 -5.29 8.20
N PRO A 49 15.67 -6.39 7.83
CA PRO A 49 16.94 -6.78 8.42
C PRO A 49 17.97 -5.64 8.40
N ALA A 50 18.70 -5.49 9.50
CA ALA A 50 19.70 -4.44 9.67
C ALA A 50 20.70 -4.43 8.51
N GLY A 51 20.69 -3.35 7.72
CA GLY A 51 21.54 -3.20 6.52
C GLY A 51 20.79 -3.17 5.19
N CYS A 52 19.47 -3.47 5.14
CA CYS A 52 18.71 -3.18 3.93
C CYS A 52 18.56 -1.67 3.73
N GLY A 53 19.18 -1.12 2.68
CA GLY A 53 19.05 0.29 2.28
C GLY A 53 17.67 0.65 1.68
N CYS A 54 16.67 -0.21 1.89
CA CYS A 54 15.36 -0.18 1.26
C CYS A 54 14.29 0.59 2.07
N LYS A 55 14.68 1.61 2.84
CA LYS A 55 13.73 2.44 3.62
C LYS A 55 13.10 3.54 2.75
N GLN A 56 12.14 3.15 1.91
CA GLN A 56 11.17 4.10 1.34
C GLN A 56 9.90 4.05 2.21
N PRO A 57 9.56 5.12 2.95
CA PRO A 57 8.27 5.16 3.64
C PRO A 57 7.14 5.16 2.60
N PRO A 58 5.97 4.60 2.92
CA PRO A 58 4.84 4.59 2.00
C PRO A 58 4.34 6.02 1.69
N GLU A 59 3.52 6.12 0.64
CA GLU A 59 3.03 7.41 0.13
C GLU A 59 2.29 8.25 1.19
N ALA A 60 2.35 9.57 1.02
CA ALA A 60 1.81 10.53 1.96
C ALA A 60 0.31 10.31 2.22
N GLY A 61 -0.03 9.84 3.42
CA GLY A 61 -1.41 9.56 3.84
C GLY A 61 -1.66 8.09 4.24
N MET A 62 -0.75 7.18 3.90
CA MET A 62 -0.81 5.78 4.38
C MET A 62 -0.25 5.68 5.80
N LEU A 63 -0.93 4.94 6.69
CA LEU A 63 -0.37 4.57 7.99
C LEU A 63 0.54 3.35 7.82
N TRP A 64 1.74 3.38 8.37
CA TRP A 64 2.66 2.24 8.38
C TRP A 64 2.85 1.73 9.80
N LEU A 65 2.80 0.41 9.96
CA LEU A 65 3.13 -0.31 11.19
C LEU A 65 4.33 -1.22 10.92
N GLU A 66 5.51 -0.82 11.41
CA GLU A 66 6.77 -1.61 11.35
C GLU A 66 6.74 -2.76 12.40
N GLU A 67 5.79 -3.70 12.27
CA GLU A 67 5.68 -4.89 13.12
C GLU A 67 5.14 -6.13 12.37
N PRO A 68 5.50 -7.37 12.78
CA PRO A 68 4.98 -8.57 12.15
C PRO A 68 3.49 -8.78 12.41
N PHE A 69 2.73 -9.12 11.35
CA PHE A 69 1.31 -9.47 11.48
C PHE A 69 1.15 -10.91 12.00
N ASP A 70 0.82 -11.08 13.27
CA ASP A 70 0.52 -12.37 13.89
C ASP A 70 -0.97 -12.50 14.29
N ALA A 71 -1.51 -13.72 14.34
CA ALA A 71 -2.93 -13.90 14.66
C ALA A 71 -3.31 -13.63 16.14
N ARG A 72 -2.36 -13.35 17.06
CA ARG A 72 -2.62 -13.29 18.51
C ARG A 72 -2.31 -11.92 19.13
N ARG A 73 -1.13 -11.35 18.89
CA ARG A 73 -0.69 -10.08 19.46
C ARG A 73 -1.16 -8.89 18.63
N PHE A 74 -0.96 -8.89 17.31
CA PHE A 74 -1.38 -7.79 16.43
C PHE A 74 -2.86 -7.39 16.64
N PRO A 75 -3.84 -8.33 16.72
CA PRO A 75 -5.26 -7.97 16.89
C PRO A 75 -5.64 -7.54 18.31
N ARG A 76 -4.74 -7.72 19.29
CA ARG A 76 -4.89 -7.17 20.64
C ARG A 76 -4.36 -5.74 20.73
N ALA A 77 -3.25 -5.45 20.05
CA ALA A 77 -2.68 -4.11 19.96
C ALA A 77 -3.56 -3.19 19.08
N HIS A 78 -3.93 -3.67 17.89
CA HIS A 78 -4.58 -2.88 16.84
C HIS A 78 -6.08 -3.14 16.73
N ARG A 79 -6.75 -3.24 17.89
CA ARG A 79 -8.17 -3.63 17.97
C ARG A 79 -9.10 -2.66 17.24
N GLU A 80 -8.90 -1.36 17.35
CA GLU A 80 -9.79 -0.37 16.71
C GLU A 80 -9.50 -0.25 15.20
N LEU A 81 -8.24 -0.39 14.77
CA LEU A 81 -7.88 -0.54 13.35
C LEU A 81 -8.60 -1.72 12.70
N LEU A 82 -8.50 -2.92 13.29
CA LEU A 82 -9.16 -4.12 12.75
C LEU A 82 -10.68 -4.09 12.90
N ARG A 83 -11.23 -3.25 13.79
CA ARG A 83 -12.68 -2.99 13.83
C ARG A 83 -13.11 -2.10 12.67
N GLY A 84 -12.34 -1.05 12.37
CA GLY A 84 -12.60 -0.11 11.27
C GLY A 84 -12.32 -0.67 9.88
N CYS A 85 -11.40 -1.64 9.72
CA CYS A 85 -11.02 -2.13 8.40
C CYS A 85 -12.17 -2.87 7.68
N SER A 86 -12.33 -2.62 6.38
CA SER A 86 -13.33 -3.30 5.54
C SER A 86 -12.85 -4.65 4.99
N LEU A 87 -11.53 -4.81 4.87
CA LEU A 87 -10.85 -5.94 4.24
C LEU A 87 -9.47 -6.13 4.90
N VAL A 88 -8.99 -7.37 5.01
CA VAL A 88 -7.58 -7.67 5.28
C VAL A 88 -6.97 -8.31 4.03
N LEU A 89 -5.89 -7.73 3.51
CA LEU A 89 -5.30 -8.13 2.23
C LEU A 89 -3.84 -8.51 2.46
N GLY A 90 -3.37 -9.56 1.80
CA GLY A 90 -1.96 -9.95 1.81
C GLY A 90 -1.53 -10.55 0.48
N PHE A 91 -0.66 -9.86 -0.24
CA PHE A 91 -0.12 -10.31 -1.52
C PHE A 91 1.30 -10.84 -1.29
N HIS A 92 1.48 -12.15 -1.43
CA HIS A 92 2.70 -12.87 -1.03
C HIS A 92 3.21 -12.56 0.41
N PRO A 93 2.36 -12.61 1.45
CA PRO A 93 2.77 -12.30 2.81
C PRO A 93 3.48 -13.52 3.44
N ASP A 94 4.81 -13.55 3.30
CA ASP A 94 5.67 -14.53 3.97
C ASP A 94 5.42 -14.52 5.48
N GLU A 95 5.30 -15.72 6.08
CA GLU A 95 4.95 -15.98 7.49
C GLU A 95 3.58 -15.45 7.96
N ALA A 96 3.05 -14.37 7.37
CA ALA A 96 1.78 -13.74 7.73
C ALA A 96 0.55 -14.28 6.97
N THR A 97 0.71 -15.10 5.93
CA THR A 97 -0.39 -15.70 5.14
C THR A 97 -1.46 -16.36 6.03
N GLU A 98 -1.05 -17.30 6.88
CA GLU A 98 -1.99 -17.99 7.79
C GLU A 98 -2.48 -17.08 8.93
N PRO A 99 -1.62 -16.27 9.58
CA PRO A 99 -2.06 -15.23 10.51
C PRO A 99 -3.18 -14.32 10.01
N ILE A 100 -3.14 -13.89 8.75
CA ILE A 100 -4.19 -13.08 8.13
C ILE A 100 -5.50 -13.87 8.07
N VAL A 101 -5.47 -15.11 7.56
CA VAL A 101 -6.66 -15.99 7.48
C VAL A 101 -7.27 -16.22 8.85
N ASP A 102 -6.47 -16.58 9.86
CA ASP A 102 -6.97 -16.86 11.22
C ASP A 102 -7.51 -15.59 11.91
N CYS A 103 -6.85 -14.45 11.70
CA CYS A 103 -7.34 -13.18 12.22
C CYS A 103 -8.68 -12.79 11.59
N ALA A 104 -8.77 -12.83 10.25
CA ALA A 104 -9.96 -12.45 9.51
C ALA A 104 -11.15 -13.37 9.81
N LEU A 105 -10.95 -14.69 9.83
CA LEU A 105 -12.00 -15.65 10.21
C LEU A 105 -12.52 -15.40 11.63
N ARG A 106 -11.63 -15.19 12.61
CA ARG A 106 -12.00 -14.95 14.00
C ARG A 106 -12.74 -13.62 14.19
N LEU A 107 -12.33 -12.57 13.47
CA LEU A 107 -12.99 -11.26 13.52
C LEU A 107 -14.19 -11.15 12.57
N ARG A 108 -14.48 -12.20 11.78
CA ARG A 108 -15.47 -12.22 10.70
C ARG A 108 -15.30 -11.06 9.71
N LYS A 109 -14.05 -10.74 9.37
CA LYS A 109 -13.70 -9.74 8.36
C LYS A 109 -13.50 -10.40 7.00
N PRO A 110 -13.91 -9.73 5.91
CA PRO A 110 -13.48 -10.13 4.57
C PRO A 110 -11.96 -10.18 4.50
N PHE A 111 -11.43 -11.12 3.72
CA PHE A 111 -10.00 -11.18 3.43
C PHE A 111 -9.71 -11.69 2.02
N ALA A 112 -8.53 -11.36 1.52
CA ALA A 112 -7.91 -11.98 0.35
C ALA A 112 -6.40 -12.17 0.59
N VAL A 113 -5.88 -13.38 0.39
CA VAL A 113 -4.45 -13.68 0.48
C VAL A 113 -3.95 -14.43 -0.75
N VAL A 114 -2.73 -14.14 -1.21
CA VAL A 114 -2.02 -14.93 -2.23
C VAL A 114 -0.86 -15.65 -1.55
N PRO A 115 -0.97 -16.98 -1.28
CA PRO A 115 0.08 -17.70 -0.56
C PRO A 115 1.37 -17.83 -1.38
N CYS A 116 2.50 -17.47 -0.77
CA CYS A 116 3.83 -17.37 -1.42
C CYS A 116 4.80 -18.50 -1.04
N CYS A 117 4.83 -18.91 0.23
CA CYS A 117 5.82 -19.84 0.76
C CYS A 117 5.18 -20.88 1.67
N VAL A 118 5.74 -22.09 1.67
CA VAL A 118 5.60 -23.05 2.78
C VAL A 118 6.89 -23.00 3.57
N TYR A 119 6.78 -22.85 4.90
CA TYR A 119 7.89 -22.61 5.82
C TYR A 119 9.10 -23.54 5.54
N PRO A 120 10.14 -23.06 4.82
CA PRO A 120 11.22 -23.94 4.38
C PRO A 120 12.21 -24.26 5.51
N SER A 121 12.13 -23.51 6.61
CA SER A 121 12.93 -23.62 7.82
C SER A 121 12.34 -24.56 8.87
N LEU A 122 11.06 -24.94 8.77
CA LEU A 122 10.40 -25.82 9.76
C LEU A 122 10.58 -27.29 9.39
N SER A 123 11.00 -28.10 10.35
CA SER A 123 11.09 -29.54 10.15
C SER A 123 9.71 -30.19 9.96
N PRO A 124 9.61 -31.35 9.28
CA PRO A 124 8.34 -32.08 9.15
C PRO A 124 7.67 -32.38 10.50
N SER A 125 8.45 -32.58 11.56
CA SER A 125 7.97 -32.75 12.94
C SER A 125 7.32 -31.49 13.52
N GLU A 126 7.83 -30.31 13.17
CA GLU A 126 7.25 -29.03 13.59
C GLU A 126 6.00 -28.69 12.78
N LEU A 127 6.01 -28.94 11.47
CA LEU A 127 4.83 -28.82 10.62
C LEU A 127 3.71 -29.75 11.12
N LEU A 128 4.02 -31.01 11.43
CA LEU A 128 3.07 -31.96 12.02
C LEU A 128 2.52 -31.47 13.37
N ARG A 129 3.37 -30.89 14.23
CA ARG A 129 2.96 -30.33 15.53
C ARG A 129 2.04 -29.10 15.40
N LEU A 130 2.27 -28.26 14.40
CA LEU A 130 1.49 -27.04 14.16
C LEU A 130 0.17 -27.30 13.42
N TYR A 131 0.17 -28.25 12.48
CA TYR A 131 -0.93 -28.47 11.53
C TYR A 131 -1.67 -29.79 11.69
N GLY A 132 -1.19 -30.72 12.52
CA GLY A 132 -1.72 -32.08 12.62
C GLY A 132 -1.44 -32.93 11.36
N LYS A 133 -0.79 -32.37 10.34
CA LYS A 133 -0.34 -33.02 9.11
C LYS A 133 0.99 -32.41 8.64
N SER A 134 1.76 -33.13 7.84
CA SER A 134 2.91 -32.54 7.13
C SER A 134 2.39 -31.58 6.06
N VAL A 135 2.60 -30.27 6.24
CA VAL A 135 2.33 -29.25 5.21
C VAL A 135 3.63 -29.02 4.43
N SER A 136 3.99 -30.00 3.61
CA SER A 136 5.28 -30.08 2.91
C SER A 136 5.27 -29.48 1.50
N SER A 137 4.09 -29.21 0.93
CA SER A 137 3.93 -28.62 -0.40
C SER A 137 3.04 -27.37 -0.37
N TYR A 138 3.15 -26.54 -1.39
CA TYR A 138 2.28 -25.38 -1.60
C TYR A 138 0.81 -25.79 -1.65
N GLU A 139 0.53 -26.90 -2.34
CA GLU A 139 -0.78 -27.52 -2.49
C GLU A 139 -1.34 -27.95 -1.13
N ASP A 140 -0.52 -28.59 -0.27
CA ASP A 140 -0.91 -28.96 1.10
C ASP A 140 -1.30 -27.74 1.93
N PHE A 141 -0.63 -26.61 1.73
CA PHE A 141 -0.87 -25.36 2.43
C PHE A 141 -2.14 -24.68 1.94
N VAL A 142 -2.37 -24.62 0.63
CA VAL A 142 -3.64 -24.15 0.06
C VAL A 142 -4.81 -25.01 0.57
N VAL A 143 -4.67 -26.34 0.59
CA VAL A 143 -5.68 -27.26 1.15
C VAL A 143 -5.87 -27.04 2.65
N HIS A 144 -4.79 -26.83 3.41
CA HIS A 144 -4.85 -26.50 4.85
C HIS A 144 -5.63 -25.22 5.12
N LEU A 145 -5.31 -24.14 4.41
CA LEU A 145 -5.99 -22.85 4.56
C LEU A 145 -7.48 -22.97 4.21
N LYS A 146 -7.83 -23.64 3.10
CA LYS A 146 -9.23 -23.86 2.71
C LYS A 146 -10.00 -24.74 3.72
N ALA A 147 -9.33 -25.68 4.41
CA ALA A 147 -9.95 -26.50 5.44
C ALA A 147 -10.35 -25.72 6.71
N LYS A 148 -9.80 -24.52 6.95
CA LYS A 148 -10.14 -23.69 8.12
C LYS A 148 -11.58 -23.17 8.12
N SER A 149 -12.21 -23.04 6.95
CA SER A 149 -13.61 -22.56 6.86
C SER A 149 -14.23 -22.87 5.49
N PRO A 150 -15.48 -23.39 5.43
CA PRO A 150 -16.18 -23.65 4.17
C PRO A 150 -16.54 -22.37 3.39
N ARG A 151 -16.35 -21.18 3.97
CA ARG A 151 -16.51 -19.89 3.28
C ARG A 151 -15.31 -19.52 2.40
N ILE A 152 -14.18 -20.23 2.51
CA ILE A 152 -12.95 -19.87 1.79
C ILE A 152 -13.05 -20.34 0.35
N GLN A 153 -13.14 -19.37 -0.54
CA GLN A 153 -13.13 -19.53 -1.98
C GLN A 153 -11.69 -19.34 -2.51
N SER A 154 -11.50 -19.65 -3.80
CA SER A 154 -10.21 -19.47 -4.47
C SER A 154 -10.41 -19.06 -5.91
N ALA A 155 -9.66 -18.06 -6.36
CA ALA A 155 -9.61 -17.60 -7.75
C ALA A 155 -8.16 -17.53 -8.25
N GLN A 156 -7.97 -17.34 -9.54
CA GLN A 156 -6.66 -17.05 -10.14
C GLN A 156 -6.59 -15.58 -10.52
N LEU A 157 -5.45 -14.95 -10.25
CA LEU A 157 -5.15 -13.58 -10.65
C LEU A 157 -4.33 -13.58 -11.96
N ASP A 158 -4.45 -12.49 -12.71
CA ASP A 158 -3.70 -12.27 -13.96
C ASP A 158 -2.32 -11.67 -13.63
N CYS A 159 -1.44 -12.50 -13.05
CA CYS A 159 -0.07 -12.14 -12.70
C CYS A 159 0.86 -13.36 -12.77
N ASP A 160 2.15 -13.10 -12.98
CA ASP A 160 3.18 -14.12 -13.04
C ASP A 160 3.49 -14.77 -11.68
N GLY A 161 3.96 -16.01 -11.70
CA GLY A 161 4.36 -16.76 -10.51
C GLY A 161 3.18 -17.40 -9.78
N ARG A 162 3.12 -17.26 -8.44
CA ARG A 162 2.01 -17.82 -7.64
C ARG A 162 0.86 -16.82 -7.61
N ASN A 163 -0.19 -17.11 -8.36
CA ASN A 163 -1.30 -16.20 -8.63
C ASN A 163 -2.65 -16.64 -8.04
N GLN A 164 -2.70 -17.77 -7.31
CA GLN A 164 -3.93 -18.24 -6.68
C GLN A 164 -4.25 -17.43 -5.42
N VAL A 165 -5.34 -16.66 -5.47
CA VAL A 165 -5.88 -15.96 -4.30
C VAL A 165 -6.87 -16.84 -3.54
N LEU A 166 -6.75 -16.87 -2.21
CA LEU A 166 -7.74 -17.43 -1.29
C LEU A 166 -8.46 -16.29 -0.59
N TYR A 167 -9.80 -16.33 -0.57
CA TYR A 167 -10.59 -15.23 -0.04
C TYR A 167 -11.87 -15.70 0.64
N ALA A 168 -12.42 -14.87 1.52
CA ALA A 168 -13.76 -15.04 2.06
C ALA A 168 -14.39 -13.66 2.29
N LEU A 169 -15.71 -13.58 2.10
CA LEU A 169 -16.55 -12.41 2.35
C LEU A 169 -17.47 -12.73 3.53
#